data_AF-A0A7U9STL2-F1
#
_entry.id   AF-A0A7U9STL2-F1
#
_cell.length_a   1.000
_cell.length_b   1.000
_cell.length_c   1.000
_cell.angle_alpha   90.00
_cell.angle_beta   90.00
_cell.angle_gamma   90.00
#
_symmetry.space_group_name_H-M   'P 1'
#
loop_
_entity.id
_entity.type
_entity.pdbx_description
1 polymer ?
#
loop_
_entity_poly.entity_id
_entity_poly.type
_entity_poly.pdbx_seq_one_letter_code
_entity_poly.pdbx_strand_id
1 'polypeptide(L)'
;MKKKIRLLTFVICIWMIIGFNIEAMAANNALAIQVNDDFGELIKIIIEIKSKNPEKGNEEIETLIVRQVSMRRDSGVSNIWNSLTDTEKKLVIRYPLDALKVNTAKNIATTQTEKKFGYNGLGDRSDAFRHGMWNAEMVILIGSEKAEMFATAHEDKDITGLEVDGHTKLEHKNMDIHNNAEGRIIGENNKTASEEQLAEIIYNAVYDENTNFIWLNN
;
A
#
# COMPACT_ATOMS: atom_id res chain seq x y z
N MET A 1 -48.53 21.38 34.21
CA MET A 1 -47.09 21.04 34.36
C MET A 1 -46.47 20.88 32.97
N LYS A 2 -45.39 21.62 32.69
CA LYS A 2 -44.81 21.82 31.35
C LYS A 2 -44.08 20.57 30.85
N LYS A 3 -44.39 20.14 29.62
CA LYS A 3 -43.66 19.12 28.87
C LYS A 3 -42.26 19.63 28.54
N LYS A 4 -41.22 18.96 29.01
CA LYS A 4 -39.82 19.13 28.56
C LYS A 4 -39.26 17.77 28.15
N ILE A 5 -39.50 17.38 26.90
CA ILE A 5 -38.73 16.35 26.21
C ILE A 5 -38.48 16.93 24.82
N ARG A 6 -37.20 16.95 24.40
CA ARG A 6 -36.64 17.17 23.05
C ARG A 6 -35.49 18.18 23.06
N LEU A 7 -34.27 17.74 23.42
CA LEU A 7 -33.04 18.40 22.95
C LEU A 7 -31.75 17.56 23.14
N LEU A 8 -31.80 16.22 23.14
CA LEU A 8 -30.57 15.41 23.30
C LEU A 8 -30.21 14.56 22.08
N THR A 9 -31.16 14.25 21.20
CA THR A 9 -30.93 13.41 20.01
C THR A 9 -30.39 14.17 18.79
N PHE A 10 -30.46 15.50 18.75
CA PHE A 10 -30.02 16.28 17.59
C PHE A 10 -28.52 16.59 17.57
N VAL A 11 -27.88 16.69 18.75
CA VAL A 11 -26.45 17.02 18.87
C VAL A 11 -25.56 15.84 18.46
N ILE A 12 -25.97 14.61 18.75
CA ILE A 12 -25.21 13.39 18.41
C ILE A 12 -25.16 13.17 16.89
N CYS A 13 -26.28 13.39 16.18
CA CYS A 13 -26.31 13.27 14.71
C CYS A 13 -25.45 14.34 14.03
N ILE A 14 -25.42 15.56 14.55
CA ILE A 14 -24.56 16.64 14.02
C ILE A 14 -23.09 16.29 14.18
N TRP A 15 -22.69 15.72 15.33
CA TRP A 15 -21.30 15.28 15.54
C TRP A 15 -20.89 14.14 14.61
N MET A 16 -21.76 13.16 14.37
CA MET A 16 -21.49 12.11 13.38
C MET A 16 -21.35 12.69 11.97
N ILE A 17 -22.25 13.59 11.57
CA ILE A 17 -22.21 14.21 10.24
C ILE A 17 -20.93 15.06 10.07
N ILE A 18 -20.53 15.82 11.10
CA ILE A 18 -19.30 16.62 11.05
C ILE A 18 -18.06 15.69 10.99
N GLY A 19 -18.02 14.62 11.79
CA GLY A 19 -16.93 13.63 11.75
C GLY A 19 -16.78 12.97 10.38
N PHE A 20 -17.88 12.50 9.78
CA PHE A 20 -17.90 11.93 8.43
C PHE A 20 -17.45 12.94 7.36
N ASN A 21 -17.86 14.21 7.46
CA ASN A 21 -17.46 15.24 6.50
C ASN A 21 -15.96 15.60 6.62
N ILE A 22 -15.40 15.61 7.84
CA ILE A 22 -13.98 15.87 8.06
C ILE A 22 -13.14 14.70 7.54
N GLU A 23 -13.52 13.45 7.81
CA GLU A 23 -12.84 12.27 7.30
C GLU A 23 -12.92 12.17 5.77
N ALA A 24 -14.09 12.44 5.19
CA ALA A 24 -14.26 12.48 3.73
C ALA A 24 -13.44 13.61 3.09
N MET A 25 -13.38 14.79 3.72
CA MET A 25 -12.57 15.92 3.23
C MET A 25 -11.07 15.65 3.38
N ALA A 26 -10.63 15.02 4.47
CA ALA A 26 -9.24 14.61 4.66
C ALA A 26 -8.83 13.53 3.65
N ALA A 27 -9.71 12.55 3.40
CA ALA A 27 -9.52 11.56 2.34
C ALA A 27 -9.45 12.22 0.96
N ASN A 28 -10.35 13.18 0.66
CA ASN A 28 -10.35 13.92 -0.60
C ASN A 28 -9.11 14.80 -0.77
N ASN A 29 -8.60 15.43 0.29
CA ASN A 29 -7.38 16.24 0.25
C ASN A 29 -6.11 15.38 0.14
N ALA A 30 -6.06 14.25 0.84
CA ALA A 30 -4.99 13.25 0.67
C ALA A 30 -4.98 12.70 -0.77
N LEU A 31 -6.17 12.42 -1.32
CA LEU A 31 -6.35 12.09 -2.74
C LEU A 31 -5.81 13.20 -3.64
N ALA A 32 -6.18 14.46 -3.40
CA ALA A 32 -5.75 15.58 -4.23
C ALA A 32 -4.23 15.78 -4.24
N ILE A 33 -3.53 15.48 -3.14
CA ILE A 33 -2.06 15.59 -3.03
C ILE A 33 -1.36 14.39 -3.68
N GLN A 34 -1.89 13.16 -3.50
CA GLN A 34 -1.33 11.95 -4.11
C GLN A 34 -1.57 11.86 -5.62
N VAL A 35 -2.55 12.60 -6.18
CA VAL A 35 -2.89 12.48 -7.61
C VAL A 35 -2.13 13.44 -8.54
N ASN A 36 -0.89 13.78 -8.20
CA ASN A 36 -0.02 14.50 -9.12
C ASN A 36 0.99 13.59 -9.84
N ASP A 37 0.93 12.28 -9.60
CA ASP A 37 1.72 11.27 -10.32
C ASP A 37 0.83 10.32 -11.14
N ASP A 38 1.47 9.54 -12.01
CA ASP A 38 0.80 8.60 -12.92
C ASP A 38 0.01 7.51 -12.17
N PHE A 39 0.45 7.10 -10.98
CA PHE A 39 -0.26 6.11 -10.17
C PHE A 39 -1.57 6.70 -9.63
N GLY A 40 -1.52 7.93 -9.12
CA GLY A 40 -2.71 8.66 -8.71
C GLY A 40 -3.69 8.87 -9.86
N GLU A 41 -3.20 9.17 -11.07
CA GLU A 41 -4.06 9.30 -12.24
C GLU A 41 -4.72 7.96 -12.61
N LEU A 42 -3.99 6.85 -12.53
CA LEU A 42 -4.56 5.51 -12.68
C LEU A 42 -5.70 5.27 -11.68
N ILE A 43 -5.50 5.62 -10.40
CA ILE A 43 -6.53 5.45 -9.38
C ILE A 43 -7.76 6.34 -9.66
N LYS A 44 -7.58 7.58 -10.13
CA LYS A 44 -8.70 8.43 -10.57
C LYS A 44 -9.52 7.76 -11.67
N ILE A 45 -8.85 7.23 -12.69
CA ILE A 45 -9.50 6.51 -13.80
C ILE A 45 -10.34 5.34 -13.26
N ILE A 46 -9.77 4.53 -12.36
CA ILE A 46 -10.46 3.39 -11.75
C ILE A 46 -11.71 3.86 -11.00
N ILE A 47 -11.61 4.89 -10.15
CA ILE A 47 -12.74 5.43 -9.37
C ILE A 47 -13.83 5.98 -10.31
N GLU A 48 -13.45 6.72 -11.35
CA GLU A 48 -14.38 7.27 -12.33
C GLU A 48 -15.13 6.17 -13.09
N ILE A 49 -14.44 5.14 -13.57
CA ILE A 49 -15.08 4.01 -14.26
C ILE A 49 -16.06 3.30 -13.31
N LYS A 50 -15.63 3.01 -12.07
CA LYS A 50 -16.49 2.34 -11.08
C LYS A 50 -17.74 3.14 -10.74
N SER A 51 -17.59 4.45 -10.52
CA SER A 51 -18.73 5.32 -10.21
C SER A 51 -19.75 5.43 -11.35
N LYS A 52 -19.29 5.35 -12.61
CA LYS A 52 -20.15 5.35 -13.80
C LYS A 52 -20.77 3.98 -14.12
N ASN A 53 -20.32 2.91 -13.48
CA ASN A 53 -20.75 1.53 -13.76
C ASN A 53 -20.96 0.71 -12.46
N PRO A 54 -21.81 1.16 -11.53
CA PRO A 54 -21.98 0.53 -10.22
C PRO A 54 -22.52 -0.91 -10.26
N GLU A 55 -23.18 -1.30 -11.36
CA GLU A 55 -23.78 -2.62 -11.56
C GLU A 55 -22.83 -3.65 -12.18
N LYS A 56 -21.68 -3.22 -12.69
CA LYS A 56 -20.74 -4.10 -13.41
C LYS A 56 -19.88 -4.94 -12.49
N GLY A 57 -19.58 -6.16 -12.93
CA GLY A 57 -18.62 -7.04 -12.26
C GLY A 57 -17.18 -6.54 -12.41
N ASN A 58 -16.27 -7.04 -11.56
CA ASN A 58 -14.86 -6.61 -11.60
C ASN A 58 -14.18 -6.87 -12.95
N GLU A 59 -14.49 -7.96 -13.65
CA GLU A 59 -13.91 -8.29 -14.96
C GLU A 59 -14.34 -7.30 -16.06
N GLU A 60 -15.61 -6.88 -16.03
CA GLU A 60 -16.10 -5.86 -16.96
C GLU A 60 -15.46 -4.50 -16.67
N ILE A 61 -15.33 -4.14 -15.39
CA ILE A 61 -14.64 -2.92 -14.96
C ILE A 61 -13.18 -2.94 -15.42
N GLU A 62 -12.48 -4.06 -15.25
CA GLU A 62 -11.10 -4.24 -15.70
C GLU A 62 -10.99 -4.06 -17.22
N THR A 63 -11.92 -4.62 -18.00
CA THR A 63 -11.96 -4.44 -19.45
C THR A 63 -12.12 -2.96 -19.85
N LEU A 64 -12.95 -2.20 -19.11
CA LEU A 64 -13.12 -0.77 -19.34
C LEU A 64 -11.84 0.01 -18.98
N ILE A 65 -11.15 -0.35 -17.90
CA ILE A 65 -9.87 0.25 -17.50
C ILE A 65 -8.82 -0.01 -18.57
N VAL A 66 -8.63 -1.25 -19.01
CA VAL A 66 -7.68 -1.62 -20.07
C VAL A 66 -7.95 -0.82 -21.33
N ARG A 67 -9.22 -0.69 -21.73
CA ARG A 67 -9.60 0.11 -22.90
C ARG A 67 -9.23 1.58 -22.72
N GLN A 68 -9.55 2.19 -21.58
CA GLN A 68 -9.28 3.60 -21.34
C GLN A 68 -7.78 3.87 -21.24
N VAL A 69 -7.03 3.05 -20.50
CA VAL A 69 -5.58 3.16 -20.30
C VAL A 69 -4.83 2.93 -21.61
N SER A 70 -5.20 1.92 -22.40
CA SER A 70 -4.55 1.63 -23.70
C SER A 70 -4.79 2.72 -24.76
N MET A 71 -5.86 3.50 -24.63
CA MET A 71 -6.15 4.61 -25.54
C MET A 71 -5.40 5.90 -25.19
N ARG A 72 -4.76 5.96 -24.02
CA ARG A 72 -3.97 7.12 -23.62
C ARG A 72 -2.69 7.18 -24.45
N ARG A 73 -2.32 8.41 -24.84
CA ARG A 73 -1.02 8.69 -25.46
C ARG A 73 0.11 8.78 -24.45
N ASP A 74 -0.25 8.98 -23.19
CA ASP A 74 0.64 9.01 -22.05
C ASP A 74 1.00 7.58 -21.64
N SER A 75 2.30 7.28 -21.71
CA SER A 75 2.84 5.96 -21.41
C SER A 75 2.94 5.68 -19.92
N GLY A 76 2.94 6.68 -19.03
CA GLY A 76 3.16 6.52 -17.59
C GLY A 76 2.09 5.65 -16.94
N VAL A 77 0.84 6.09 -17.04
CA VAL A 77 -0.35 5.36 -16.52
C VAL A 77 -0.44 3.95 -17.10
N SER A 78 -0.18 3.80 -18.40
CA SER A 78 -0.24 2.50 -19.08
C SER A 78 0.88 1.56 -18.64
N ASN A 79 2.11 2.07 -18.50
CA ASN A 79 3.25 1.30 -18.01
C ASN A 79 2.99 0.81 -16.58
N ILE A 80 2.47 1.67 -15.71
CA ILE A 80 2.09 1.27 -14.35
C ILE A 80 1.07 0.15 -14.39
N TRP A 81 -0.04 0.32 -15.10
CA TRP A 81 -1.09 -0.70 -15.20
C TRP A 81 -0.55 -2.05 -15.68
N ASN A 82 0.34 -2.03 -16.68
CA ASN A 82 0.94 -3.23 -17.24
C ASN A 82 2.01 -3.86 -16.35
N SER A 83 2.59 -3.10 -15.41
CA SER A 83 3.57 -3.61 -14.43
C SER A 83 2.93 -4.34 -13.24
N LEU A 84 1.64 -4.08 -12.98
CA LEU A 84 0.91 -4.75 -11.90
C LEU A 84 0.69 -6.23 -12.21
N THR A 85 0.81 -7.09 -11.19
CA THR A 85 0.35 -8.47 -11.29
C THR A 85 -1.17 -8.52 -11.50
N ASP A 86 -1.68 -9.63 -12.04
CA ASP A 86 -3.13 -9.78 -12.20
C ASP A 86 -3.87 -9.78 -10.85
N THR A 87 -3.21 -10.23 -9.79
CA THR A 87 -3.72 -10.16 -8.42
C THR A 87 -3.73 -8.72 -7.92
N GLU A 88 -2.67 -7.93 -8.17
CA GLU A 88 -2.64 -6.50 -7.86
C GLU A 88 -3.73 -5.72 -8.60
N LYS A 89 -3.95 -5.97 -9.91
CA LYS A 89 -5.03 -5.34 -10.70
C LYS A 89 -6.40 -5.50 -10.05
N LYS A 90 -6.72 -6.72 -9.60
CA LYS A 90 -7.98 -7.01 -8.89
C LYS A 90 -8.08 -6.22 -7.58
N LEU A 91 -6.98 -6.10 -6.84
CA LEU A 91 -6.94 -5.37 -5.58
C LEU A 91 -7.05 -3.84 -5.76
N VAL A 92 -6.34 -3.25 -6.73
CA VAL A 92 -6.45 -1.80 -6.99
C VAL A 92 -7.83 -1.42 -7.52
N ILE A 93 -8.48 -2.30 -8.28
CA ILE A 93 -9.89 -2.13 -8.65
C ILE A 93 -10.79 -2.21 -7.41
N ARG A 94 -10.56 -3.19 -6.54
CA ARG A 94 -11.42 -3.44 -5.36
C ARG A 94 -11.27 -2.35 -4.30
N TYR A 95 -10.05 -1.90 -4.03
CA TYR A 95 -9.69 -0.97 -2.96
C TYR A 95 -8.81 0.18 -3.48
N PRO A 96 -9.33 1.04 -4.40
CA PRO A 96 -8.52 2.06 -5.07
C PRO A 96 -7.90 3.08 -4.10
N LEU A 97 -8.61 3.45 -3.03
CA LEU A 97 -8.09 4.38 -2.03
C LEU A 97 -7.01 3.77 -1.14
N ASP A 98 -7.14 2.48 -0.80
CA ASP A 98 -6.10 1.77 -0.05
C ASP A 98 -4.86 1.56 -0.93
N ALA A 99 -5.02 1.33 -2.23
CA ALA A 99 -3.90 1.22 -3.18
C ALA A 99 -3.03 2.50 -3.23
N LEU A 100 -3.63 3.70 -3.11
CA LEU A 100 -2.86 4.94 -2.99
C LEU A 100 -1.99 4.96 -1.73
N LYS A 101 -2.54 4.48 -0.62
CA LYS A 101 -1.81 4.36 0.65
C LYS A 101 -0.71 3.30 0.57
N VAL A 102 -0.94 2.18 -0.14
CA VAL A 102 0.10 1.17 -0.44
C VAL A 102 1.26 1.79 -1.21
N ASN A 103 0.98 2.59 -2.24
CA ASN A 103 2.02 3.29 -3.00
C ASN A 103 2.76 4.34 -2.15
N THR A 104 2.06 4.99 -1.22
CA THR A 104 2.68 5.90 -0.24
C THR A 104 3.61 5.17 0.71
N ALA A 105 3.16 4.06 1.29
CA ALA A 105 3.99 3.19 2.13
C ALA A 105 5.25 2.73 1.39
N LYS A 106 5.12 2.37 0.10
CA LYS A 106 6.25 1.98 -0.74
C LYS A 106 7.25 3.13 -0.89
N ASN A 107 6.78 4.35 -1.16
CA ASN A 107 7.65 5.52 -1.28
C ASN A 107 8.36 5.84 0.05
N ILE A 108 7.65 5.77 1.18
CA ILE A 108 8.23 5.94 2.53
C ILE A 108 9.32 4.90 2.76
N ALA A 109 9.04 3.62 2.50
CA ALA A 109 10.00 2.54 2.69
C ALA A 109 11.27 2.75 1.84
N THR A 110 11.13 3.12 0.56
CA THR A 110 12.26 3.45 -0.30
C THR A 110 13.10 4.60 0.26
N THR A 111 12.46 5.71 0.63
CA THR A 111 13.16 6.88 1.20
C THR A 111 13.86 6.56 2.52
N GLN A 112 13.22 5.80 3.41
CA GLN A 112 13.86 5.40 4.67
C GLN A 112 15.01 4.42 4.43
N THR A 113 14.91 3.53 3.43
CA THR A 113 15.99 2.61 3.05
C THR A 113 17.21 3.39 2.59
N GLU A 114 17.04 4.31 1.65
CA GLU A 114 18.12 5.18 1.16
C GLU A 114 18.72 6.04 2.28
N LYS A 115 17.90 6.55 3.20
CA LYS A 115 18.37 7.33 4.36
C LYS A 115 19.20 6.48 5.34
N LYS A 116 18.83 5.23 5.57
CA LYS A 116 19.48 4.33 6.55
C LYS A 116 20.71 3.63 5.98
N PHE A 117 20.68 3.23 4.73
CA PHE A 117 21.73 2.43 4.10
C PHE A 117 22.58 3.22 3.09
N GLY A 118 22.08 4.35 2.59
CA GLY A 118 22.73 5.12 1.52
C GLY A 118 22.51 4.54 0.11
N TYR A 119 21.79 3.41 0.00
CA TYR A 119 21.46 2.74 -1.25
C TYR A 119 20.21 1.85 -1.06
N ASN A 120 19.76 1.24 -2.15
CA ASN A 120 18.63 0.32 -2.19
C ASN A 120 19.04 -0.93 -2.98
N GLY A 121 19.34 -2.01 -2.26
CA GLY A 121 19.86 -3.27 -2.78
C GLY A 121 18.79 -4.32 -3.03
N LEU A 122 19.20 -5.37 -3.74
CA LEU A 122 18.44 -6.59 -4.02
C LEU A 122 19.01 -7.75 -3.20
N GLY A 123 18.15 -8.46 -2.49
CA GLY A 123 18.50 -9.64 -1.70
C GLY A 123 19.40 -9.39 -0.50
N ASP A 124 19.69 -8.14 -0.13
CA ASP A 124 20.59 -7.79 0.97
C ASP A 124 19.84 -7.24 2.19
N ARG A 125 20.59 -6.81 3.22
CA ARG A 125 19.98 -6.23 4.43
C ARG A 125 19.11 -5.00 4.15
N SER A 126 19.46 -4.17 3.16
CA SER A 126 18.66 -3.01 2.80
C SER A 126 17.33 -3.43 2.16
N ASP A 127 17.30 -4.59 1.49
CA ASP A 127 16.10 -5.21 0.97
C ASP A 127 15.18 -5.72 2.08
N ALA A 128 15.75 -6.49 3.02
CA ALA A 128 15.03 -6.96 4.19
C ALA A 128 14.40 -5.80 5.00
N PHE A 129 15.18 -4.73 5.22
CA PHE A 129 14.69 -3.51 5.84
C PHE A 129 13.53 -2.88 5.04
N ARG A 130 13.68 -2.76 3.72
CA ARG A 130 12.68 -2.12 2.85
C ARG A 130 11.34 -2.86 2.88
N HIS A 131 11.37 -4.19 2.79
CA HIS A 131 10.17 -5.04 2.88
C HIS A 131 9.51 -4.93 4.26
N GLY A 132 10.30 -4.95 5.32
CA GLY A 132 9.85 -4.73 6.70
C GLY A 132 9.16 -3.37 6.85
N MET A 133 9.82 -2.30 6.42
CA MET A 133 9.32 -0.92 6.51
C MET A 133 8.04 -0.74 5.69
N TRP A 134 8.00 -1.27 4.46
CA TRP A 134 6.82 -1.17 3.61
C TRP A 134 5.60 -1.83 4.25
N ASN A 135 5.77 -3.03 4.81
CA ASN A 135 4.67 -3.75 5.45
C ASN A 135 4.24 -3.12 6.78
N ALA A 136 5.18 -2.64 7.58
CA ALA A 136 4.87 -1.95 8.82
C ALA A 136 4.06 -0.66 8.57
N GLU A 137 4.46 0.12 7.56
CA GLU A 137 3.74 1.33 7.16
C GLU A 137 2.36 1.02 6.57
N MET A 138 2.25 -0.05 5.75
CA MET A 138 0.93 -0.51 5.28
C MET A 138 0.00 -0.89 6.44
N VAL A 139 0.49 -1.56 7.49
CA VAL A 139 -0.33 -1.88 8.67
C VAL A 139 -0.90 -0.61 9.29
N ILE A 140 -0.10 0.44 9.43
CA ILE A 140 -0.55 1.71 10.02
C ILE A 140 -1.62 2.38 9.14
N LEU A 141 -1.41 2.38 7.81
CA LEU A 141 -2.27 3.13 6.89
C LEU A 141 -3.58 2.42 6.49
N ILE A 142 -3.53 1.08 6.36
CA ILE A 142 -4.63 0.28 5.80
C ILE A 142 -4.98 -0.98 6.61
N GLY A 143 -4.27 -1.25 7.71
CA GLY A 143 -4.47 -2.42 8.57
C GLY A 143 -3.81 -3.69 8.06
N SER A 144 -3.49 -4.62 8.98
CA SER A 144 -2.71 -5.82 8.65
C SER A 144 -3.33 -6.74 7.62
N GLU A 145 -4.64 -6.95 7.63
CA GLU A 145 -5.30 -7.84 6.66
C GLU A 145 -5.10 -7.36 5.21
N LYS A 146 -5.30 -6.06 4.96
CA LYS A 146 -5.09 -5.50 3.62
C LYS A 146 -3.62 -5.39 3.27
N ALA A 147 -2.75 -5.08 4.25
CA ALA A 147 -1.31 -5.08 4.06
C ALA A 147 -0.82 -6.44 3.56
N GLU A 148 -1.28 -7.54 4.17
CA GLU A 148 -0.96 -8.90 3.74
C GLU A 148 -1.47 -9.20 2.33
N MET A 149 -2.72 -8.82 2.02
CA MET A 149 -3.30 -9.02 0.69
C MET A 149 -2.48 -8.33 -0.40
N PHE A 150 -2.12 -7.06 -0.20
CA PHE A 150 -1.35 -6.28 -1.18
C PHE A 150 0.10 -6.76 -1.27
N ALA A 151 0.77 -7.02 -0.15
CA ALA A 151 2.14 -7.54 -0.15
C ALA A 151 2.22 -8.92 -0.83
N THR A 152 1.29 -9.82 -0.53
CA THR A 152 1.25 -11.16 -1.17
C THR A 152 0.97 -11.06 -2.67
N ALA A 153 0.08 -10.15 -3.09
CA ALA A 153 -0.19 -9.91 -4.49
C ALA A 153 1.02 -9.34 -5.25
N HIS A 154 1.84 -8.54 -4.57
CA HIS A 154 3.09 -8.00 -5.12
C HIS A 154 4.12 -9.09 -5.39
N GLU A 155 4.17 -10.12 -4.54
CA GLU A 155 5.06 -11.27 -4.72
C GLU A 155 4.51 -12.33 -5.71
N ASP A 156 3.34 -12.12 -6.30
CA ASP A 156 2.74 -13.01 -7.31
C ASP A 156 3.35 -12.83 -8.72
N LYS A 157 4.67 -12.69 -8.75
CA LYS A 157 5.49 -12.55 -9.97
C LYS A 157 5.95 -13.93 -10.46
N ASP A 158 6.44 -13.96 -11.70
CA ASP A 158 7.09 -15.13 -12.28
C ASP A 158 8.33 -15.54 -11.45
N ILE A 159 8.33 -16.78 -10.97
CA ILE A 159 9.38 -17.37 -10.12
C ILE A 159 10.41 -18.18 -10.91
N THR A 160 10.36 -18.16 -12.25
CA THR A 160 11.28 -18.94 -13.09
C THR A 160 12.59 -18.20 -13.34
N GLY A 161 13.70 -18.94 -13.24
CA GLY A 161 15.04 -18.43 -13.52
C GLY A 161 15.74 -17.80 -12.31
N LEU A 162 16.78 -17.03 -12.61
CA LEU A 162 17.65 -16.36 -11.65
C LEU A 162 17.43 -14.84 -11.70
N GLU A 163 17.65 -14.20 -10.56
CA GLU A 163 17.87 -12.77 -10.47
C GLU A 163 19.33 -12.40 -10.79
N VAL A 164 19.60 -11.10 -10.90
CA VAL A 164 20.92 -10.57 -11.29
C VAL A 164 22.05 -10.89 -10.31
N ASP A 165 21.71 -11.22 -9.07
CA ASP A 165 22.65 -11.63 -8.01
C ASP A 165 22.97 -13.13 -8.03
N GLY A 166 22.35 -13.89 -8.94
CA GLY A 166 22.57 -15.33 -9.10
C GLY A 166 21.70 -16.21 -8.21
N HIS A 167 20.87 -15.64 -7.33
CA HIS A 167 19.85 -16.38 -6.60
C HIS A 167 18.61 -16.62 -7.47
N THR A 168 17.86 -17.67 -7.16
CA THR A 168 16.60 -17.96 -7.85
C THR A 168 15.54 -16.93 -7.48
N LYS A 169 14.64 -16.62 -8.41
CA LYS A 169 13.49 -15.75 -8.12
C LYS A 169 12.59 -16.30 -7.00
N LEU A 170 12.57 -17.62 -6.83
CA LEU A 170 11.86 -18.27 -5.74
C LEU A 170 12.51 -18.00 -4.37
N GLU A 171 13.84 -17.95 -4.29
CA GLU A 171 14.55 -17.56 -3.05
C GLU A 171 14.24 -16.12 -2.66
N HIS A 172 14.29 -15.18 -3.63
CA HIS A 172 13.89 -13.78 -3.42
C HIS A 172 12.44 -13.68 -2.94
N LYS A 173 11.50 -14.32 -3.64
CA LYS A 173 10.09 -14.34 -3.22
C LYS A 173 9.90 -14.87 -1.79
N ASN A 174 10.61 -15.92 -1.41
CA ASN A 174 10.49 -16.47 -0.05
C ASN A 174 11.06 -15.52 1.01
N MET A 175 12.19 -14.85 0.71
CA MET A 175 12.76 -13.79 1.53
C MET A 175 11.78 -12.63 1.70
N ASP A 176 11.21 -12.15 0.60
CA ASP A 176 10.27 -11.02 0.58
C ASP A 176 9.00 -11.34 1.36
N ILE A 177 8.38 -12.51 1.13
CA ILE A 177 7.19 -12.94 1.89
C ILE A 177 7.46 -12.99 3.39
N HIS A 178 8.62 -13.52 3.79
CA HIS A 178 9.01 -13.62 5.19
C HIS A 178 9.21 -12.24 5.83
N ASN A 179 10.03 -11.38 5.20
CA ASN A 179 10.32 -10.03 5.70
C ASN A 179 9.07 -9.14 5.69
N ASN A 180 8.17 -9.34 4.73
CA ASN A 180 6.85 -8.71 4.70
C ASN A 180 6.05 -9.08 5.96
N ALA A 181 6.06 -10.35 6.38
CA ALA A 181 5.35 -10.80 7.59
C ALA A 181 5.96 -10.21 8.87
N GLU A 182 7.28 -10.22 9.02
CA GLU A 182 7.97 -9.61 10.16
C GLU A 182 7.67 -8.09 10.25
N GLY A 183 7.67 -7.41 9.10
CA GLY A 183 7.26 -6.00 9.00
C GLY A 183 5.84 -5.76 9.51
N ARG A 184 4.88 -6.62 9.14
CA ARG A 184 3.49 -6.49 9.63
C ARG A 184 3.39 -6.66 11.15
N ILE A 185 4.12 -7.63 11.72
CA ILE A 185 4.17 -7.84 13.18
C ILE A 185 4.70 -6.58 13.89
N ILE A 186 5.77 -5.98 13.37
CA ILE A 186 6.34 -4.76 13.93
C ILE A 186 5.33 -3.60 13.82
N GLY A 187 4.68 -3.43 12.66
CA GLY A 187 3.65 -2.40 12.46
C GLY A 187 2.48 -2.53 13.43
N GLU A 188 1.99 -3.75 13.66
CA GLU A 188 0.89 -4.02 14.60
C GLU A 188 1.26 -3.65 16.04
N ASN A 189 2.50 -3.87 16.43
CA ASN A 189 3.02 -3.53 17.76
C ASN A 189 3.34 -2.04 17.93
N ASN A 190 3.41 -1.26 16.84
CA ASN A 190 3.88 0.12 16.83
C ASN A 190 2.96 1.08 16.07
N LYS A 191 1.63 0.90 16.19
CA LYS A 191 0.61 1.65 15.42
C LYS A 191 0.66 3.18 15.53
N THR A 192 1.29 3.71 16.57
CA THR A 192 1.40 5.16 16.81
C THR A 192 2.82 5.70 16.58
N ALA A 193 3.74 4.86 16.11
CA ALA A 193 5.09 5.30 15.79
C ALA A 193 5.06 6.23 14.58
N SER A 194 5.91 7.25 14.58
CA SER A 194 6.19 8.03 13.37
C SER A 194 6.99 7.18 12.37
N GLU A 195 7.02 7.60 11.11
CA GLU A 195 7.82 6.96 10.06
C GLU A 195 9.30 6.79 10.48
N GLU A 196 9.92 7.82 11.09
CA GLU A 196 11.30 7.74 11.58
C GLU A 196 11.46 6.76 12.75
N GLN A 197 10.50 6.72 13.68
CA GLN A 197 10.55 5.80 14.82
C GLN A 197 10.40 4.36 14.33
N LEU A 198 9.50 4.11 13.40
CA LEU A 198 9.28 2.80 12.81
C LEU A 198 10.51 2.35 12.01
N ALA A 199 11.11 3.26 11.24
CA ALA A 199 12.38 3.02 10.56
C ALA A 199 13.52 2.69 11.54
N GLU A 200 13.61 3.37 12.69
CA GLU A 200 14.61 3.05 13.71
C GLU A 200 14.39 1.67 14.32
N ILE A 201 13.13 1.31 14.64
CA ILE A 201 12.77 0.01 15.20
C ILE A 201 13.15 -1.12 14.23
N ILE A 202 12.78 -1.00 12.96
CA ILE A 202 13.05 -2.02 11.95
C ILE A 202 14.54 -2.09 11.63
N TYR A 203 15.22 -0.95 11.58
CA TYR A 203 16.66 -0.91 11.37
C TYR A 203 17.40 -1.67 12.48
N ASN A 204 17.06 -1.40 13.74
CA ASN A 204 17.64 -2.13 14.86
C ASN A 204 17.26 -3.62 14.84
N ALA A 205 16.04 -3.97 14.44
CA ALA A 205 15.62 -5.35 14.30
C ALA A 205 16.42 -6.10 13.22
N VAL A 206 16.75 -5.47 12.08
CA VAL A 206 17.57 -6.09 11.02
C VAL A 206 19.02 -6.33 11.46
N TYR A 207 19.54 -5.53 12.40
CA TYR A 207 20.90 -5.66 12.94
C TYR A 207 20.98 -6.45 14.26
N ASP A 208 19.85 -6.91 14.80
CA ASP A 208 19.84 -7.74 16.01
C ASP A 208 20.50 -9.10 15.74
N GLU A 209 21.31 -9.58 16.68
CA GLU A 209 21.99 -10.89 16.55
C GLU A 209 21.01 -12.06 16.45
N ASN A 210 19.79 -11.90 16.97
CA ASN A 210 18.71 -12.88 16.93
C ASN A 210 17.58 -12.43 15.99
N THR A 211 17.91 -11.63 14.98
CA THR A 211 16.91 -11.15 14.02
C THR A 211 16.17 -12.29 13.33
N ASN A 212 14.86 -12.11 13.17
CA ASN A 212 14.07 -12.97 12.30
C ASN A 212 14.17 -12.55 10.84
N PHE A 213 14.61 -11.32 10.52
CA PHE A 213 14.75 -10.88 9.14
C PHE A 213 15.80 -11.73 8.42
N ILE A 214 15.53 -12.04 7.16
CA ILE A 214 16.44 -12.85 6.33
C ILE A 214 16.85 -12.09 5.08
N TRP A 215 18.05 -12.38 4.59
CA TRP A 215 18.57 -11.87 3.32
C TRP A 215 19.43 -12.94 2.66
N LEU A 216 19.66 -12.81 1.36
CA LEU A 216 20.42 -13.75 0.54
C LEU A 216 21.89 -13.35 0.43
N ASN A 217 22.15 -12.04 0.36
CA ASN A 217 23.46 -11.44 0.13
C ASN A 217 24.02 -10.77 1.39
N ASN A 218 25.28 -11.02 1.71
CA ASN A 218 25.95 -10.50 2.92
C ASN A 218 26.53 -9.09 2.77
#